data_AF-L9KKV2-F1
#
_entry.id   AF-L9KKV2-F1
#
_cell.length_a   1.000
_cell.length_b   1.000
_cell.length_c   1.000
_cell.angle_alpha   90.00
_cell.angle_beta   90.00
_cell.angle_gamma   90.00
#
_symmetry.space_group_name_H-M   'P 1'
#
loop_
_entity.id
_entity.type
_entity.pdbx_description
1 polymer ?
#
loop_
_entity_poly.entity_id
_entity_poly.type
_entity_poly.pdbx_seq_one_letter_code
_entity_poly.pdbx_strand_id
1 'polypeptide(L)'
;MTNTRITDPEILESRYPVILRRFELRRGSGGRGRFRGGDGVVRELLFREEALLSVLTERRGEPGARGLNLLTRKDGRTVNLGGKTSVTVYPGDVFCLYTPGGGGYGDPEDPAPPPGSPPLPAAFPERGSVYEYRRAQEAV
;
A
#
# COMPACT_ATOMS: atom_id res chain seq x y z
N MET A 1 -8.71 -10.52 6.72
CA MET A 1 -8.39 -9.08 6.74
C MET A 1 -9.34 -8.39 5.77
N THR A 2 -10.17 -7.46 6.25
CA THR A 2 -10.96 -6.62 5.35
C THR A 2 -10.07 -5.53 4.78
N ASN A 3 -10.39 -5.03 3.60
CA ASN A 3 -9.57 -4.07 2.85
C ASN A 3 -9.36 -2.72 3.59
N THR A 4 -10.07 -2.50 4.69
CA THR A 4 -10.11 -1.25 5.46
C THR A 4 -9.62 -1.38 6.91
N ARG A 5 -9.40 -2.60 7.42
CA ARG A 5 -8.95 -2.80 8.80
C ARG A 5 -7.82 -3.81 8.88
N ILE A 6 -6.72 -3.34 9.45
CA ILE A 6 -5.56 -4.17 9.78
C ILE A 6 -5.94 -5.07 10.97
N THR A 7 -5.67 -6.37 10.85
CA THR A 7 -5.83 -7.33 11.95
C THR A 7 -4.72 -7.13 12.97
N ASP A 8 -5.09 -7.13 14.25
CA ASP A 8 -4.15 -6.99 15.36
C ASP A 8 -3.15 -8.16 15.35
N PRO A 9 -1.87 -7.91 15.66
CA PRO A 9 -0.83 -8.95 15.69
C PRO A 9 -1.22 -10.16 16.54
N GLU A 10 -1.81 -9.94 17.72
CA GLU A 10 -2.18 -10.98 18.69
C GLU A 10 -3.21 -11.95 18.10
N ILE A 11 -4.16 -11.43 17.33
CA ILE A 11 -5.17 -12.23 16.65
C ILE A 11 -4.56 -13.02 15.49
N LEU A 12 -3.60 -12.44 14.77
CA LEU A 12 -2.88 -13.12 13.69
C LEU A 12 -2.08 -14.31 14.22
N GLU A 13 -1.29 -14.10 15.28
CA GLU A 13 -0.43 -15.12 15.89
C GLU A 13 -1.22 -16.20 16.64
N SER A 14 -2.40 -15.86 17.16
CA SER A 14 -3.27 -16.86 17.80
C SER A 14 -3.98 -17.76 16.78
N ARG A 15 -4.26 -17.26 15.57
CA ARG A 15 -5.01 -18.00 14.55
C ARG A 15 -4.14 -18.81 13.60
N TYR A 16 -2.90 -18.40 13.40
CA TYR A 16 -1.98 -19.03 12.45
C TYR A 16 -0.66 -19.34 13.15
N PRO A 17 0.03 -20.42 12.78
CA PRO A 17 1.32 -20.79 13.37
C PRO A 17 2.45 -19.88 12.82
N VAL A 18 2.34 -18.58 13.09
CA VAL A 18 3.28 -17.55 12.65
C VAL A 18 3.64 -16.61 13.79
N ILE A 19 4.78 -15.94 13.67
CA ILE A 19 5.19 -14.81 14.52
C ILE A 19 5.41 -13.59 13.63
N LEU A 20 4.79 -12.47 13.97
CA LEU A 20 4.99 -11.18 13.30
C LEU A 20 6.26 -10.52 13.85
N ARG A 21 7.40 -10.75 13.20
CA ARG A 21 8.70 -10.23 13.63
C ARG A 21 8.86 -8.72 13.42
N ARG A 22 8.19 -8.19 12.40
CA ARG A 22 8.29 -6.78 12.02
C ARG A 22 6.95 -6.32 11.48
N PHE A 23 6.52 -5.16 11.94
CA PHE A 23 5.40 -4.45 11.36
C PHE A 23 5.62 -2.94 11.49
N GLU A 24 5.96 -2.30 10.37
CA GLU A 24 6.34 -0.88 10.36
C GLU A 24 5.92 -0.19 9.07
N LEU A 25 5.99 1.14 9.08
CA LEU A 25 5.85 1.95 7.86
C LEU A 25 7.04 1.71 6.92
N ARG A 26 6.74 1.47 5.65
CA ARG A 26 7.73 1.43 4.58
C ARG A 26 8.06 2.85 4.15
N ARG A 27 8.88 3.53 4.95
CA ARG A 27 9.19 4.96 4.78
C ARG A 27 9.68 5.26 3.36
N GLY A 28 9.12 6.32 2.76
CA GLY A 28 9.50 6.78 1.43
C GLY A 28 8.99 5.91 0.27
N SER A 29 8.02 5.04 0.51
CA SER A 29 7.35 4.29 -0.55
C SER A 29 6.22 5.05 -1.22
N GLY A 30 5.69 6.10 -0.59
CA GLY A 30 4.70 7.00 -1.18
C GLY A 30 5.23 7.74 -2.41
N GLY A 31 4.37 7.86 -3.43
CA GLY A 31 4.70 8.54 -4.68
C GLY A 31 4.94 10.04 -4.49
N ARG A 32 5.80 10.58 -5.35
CA ARG A 32 6.08 12.02 -5.41
C ARG A 32 4.89 12.79 -5.99
N GLY A 33 4.72 14.01 -5.51
CA GLY A 33 3.74 15.00 -5.96
C GLY A 33 3.66 16.13 -4.93
N ARG A 34 3.05 17.26 -5.29
CA ARG A 34 2.74 18.36 -4.36
C ARG A 34 2.12 17.84 -3.05
N PHE A 35 1.22 16.86 -3.18
CA PHE A 35 0.70 16.07 -2.10
C PHE A 35 1.26 14.67 -2.21
N ARG A 36 2.13 14.31 -1.27
CA ARG A 36 2.80 13.01 -1.25
C ARG A 36 1.80 11.88 -1.05
N GLY A 37 1.99 10.78 -1.78
CA GLY A 37 1.25 9.56 -1.50
C GLY A 37 1.61 8.98 -0.14
N GLY A 38 0.69 8.25 0.48
CA GLY A 38 0.95 7.55 1.75
C GLY A 38 1.98 6.44 1.60
N ASP A 39 2.82 6.26 2.62
CA ASP A 39 3.74 5.14 2.69
C ASP A 39 2.97 3.82 2.93
N GLY A 40 3.44 2.75 2.30
CA GLY A 40 3.02 1.39 2.60
C GLY A 40 3.58 0.89 3.92
N VAL A 41 3.52 -0.43 4.12
CA VAL A 41 4.02 -1.11 5.32
C VAL A 41 4.93 -2.28 4.95
N VAL A 42 5.82 -2.62 5.88
CA VAL A 42 6.63 -3.83 5.85
C VAL A 42 6.10 -4.79 6.91
N ARG A 43 5.86 -6.04 6.54
CA ARG A 43 5.51 -7.13 7.47
C ARG A 43 6.43 -8.31 7.28
N GLU A 44 6.98 -8.84 8.36
CA GLU A 44 7.80 -10.06 8.35
C GLU A 44 7.14 -11.13 9.21
N LEU A 45 6.76 -12.23 8.57
CA LEU A 45 6.08 -13.37 9.19
C LEU A 45 7.02 -14.56 9.22
N LEU A 46 7.38 -15.02 10.42
CA LEU A 46 8.10 -16.27 10.64
C LEU A 46 7.10 -17.41 10.77
N PHE A 47 7.22 -18.45 9.95
CA PHE A 47 6.39 -19.65 10.04
C PHE A 47 6.94 -20.62 11.09
N ARG A 48 6.04 -21.19 11.90
CA ARG A 48 6.36 -22.15 12.96
C ARG A 48 5.99 -23.58 12.60
N GLU A 49 5.08 -23.77 11.64
CA GLU A 49 4.58 -25.05 11.16
C GLU A 49 4.52 -25.05 9.62
N GLU A 50 4.38 -26.24 9.02
CA GLU A 50 4.16 -26.34 7.59
C GLU A 50 2.78 -25.77 7.23
N ALA A 51 2.74 -24.93 6.20
CA ALA A 51 1.50 -24.32 5.73
C ALA A 51 1.54 -24.01 4.22
N LEU A 52 0.37 -23.85 3.62
CA LEU A 52 0.23 -23.32 2.27
C LEU A 52 0.10 -21.80 2.33
N LEU A 53 1.14 -21.08 1.87
CA LEU A 53 1.10 -19.63 1.73
C LEU A 53 0.55 -19.25 0.36
N SER A 54 -0.63 -18.63 0.36
CA SER A 54 -1.22 -18.04 -0.84
C SER A 54 -1.05 -16.52 -0.82
N VAL A 55 -0.34 -16.00 -1.83
CA VAL A 55 -0.07 -14.58 -1.99
C VAL A 55 -0.95 -14.04 -3.11
N LEU A 56 -1.82 -13.09 -2.77
CA LEU A 56 -2.73 -12.41 -3.71
C LEU A 56 -2.55 -10.91 -3.54
N THR A 57 -1.65 -10.33 -4.34
CA THR A 57 -1.27 -8.92 -4.23
C THR A 57 -1.22 -8.30 -5.62
N GLU A 58 -2.40 -7.79 -6.02
CA GLU A 58 -2.66 -7.11 -7.29
C GLU A 58 -2.44 -5.59 -7.18
N ARG A 59 -2.51 -4.86 -8.31
CA ARG A 59 -2.32 -3.40 -8.40
C ARG A 59 -1.01 -2.89 -7.77
N ARG A 60 0.10 -3.19 -8.46
CA ARG A 60 1.46 -2.90 -8.00
C ARG A 60 1.95 -1.54 -8.51
N GLY A 61 1.54 -0.50 -7.77
CA GLY A 61 2.16 0.82 -7.59
C GLY A 61 2.83 1.49 -8.79
N GLU A 62 2.17 2.53 -9.33
CA GLU A 62 2.74 3.80 -9.81
C GLU A 62 1.68 4.90 -9.58
N PRO A 63 2.06 6.14 -9.21
CA PRO A 63 3.42 6.67 -9.04
C PRO A 63 4.09 6.40 -7.68
N GLY A 64 3.54 5.50 -6.85
CA GLY A 64 4.19 5.01 -5.61
C GLY A 64 5.12 3.82 -5.84
N ALA A 65 5.98 3.51 -4.86
CA ALA A 65 6.89 2.38 -4.95
C ALA A 65 6.12 1.05 -5.02
N ARG A 66 6.52 0.17 -5.95
CA ARG A 66 5.89 -1.13 -6.18
C ARG A 66 5.96 -2.03 -4.94
N GLY A 67 4.92 -2.84 -4.76
CA GLY A 67 4.90 -3.87 -3.74
C GLY A 67 5.84 -5.04 -4.09
N LEU A 68 6.39 -5.68 -3.06
CA LEU A 68 7.36 -6.77 -3.17
C LEU A 68 7.02 -7.87 -2.16
N ASN A 69 7.17 -9.12 -2.58
CA ASN A 69 6.92 -10.29 -1.76
C ASN A 69 8.16 -11.18 -1.79
N LEU A 70 8.83 -11.33 -0.64
CA LEU A 70 10.02 -12.14 -0.52
C LEU A 70 9.74 -13.30 0.44
N LEU A 71 10.20 -14.50 0.08
CA LEU A 71 10.24 -15.64 0.96
C LEU A 71 11.70 -16.02 1.19
N THR A 72 12.18 -15.87 2.41
CA THR A 72 13.49 -16.34 2.83
C THR A 72 13.32 -17.71 3.48
N ARG A 73 13.90 -18.73 2.85
CA ARG A 73 13.93 -20.09 3.37
C ARG A 73 14.85 -20.18 4.59
N LYS A 74 14.65 -21.21 5.42
CA LYS A 74 15.51 -21.48 6.58
C LYS A 74 17.01 -21.60 6.24
N ASP A 75 17.34 -22.05 5.03
CA ASP A 75 18.71 -22.16 4.51
C ASP A 75 19.33 -20.81 4.08
N GLY A 76 18.57 -19.71 4.17
CA GLY A 76 18.98 -18.36 3.77
C GLY A 76 18.63 -18.00 2.33
N ARG A 77 18.09 -18.93 1.52
CA ARG A 77 17.69 -18.63 0.14
C ARG A 77 16.47 -17.71 0.12
N THR A 78 16.60 -16.54 -0.52
CA THR A 78 15.46 -15.63 -0.76
C THR A 78 14.88 -15.79 -2.16
N VAL A 79 13.55 -15.89 -2.23
CA VAL A 79 12.78 -16.03 -3.48
C VAL A 79 11.76 -14.89 -3.58
N ASN A 80 11.72 -14.21 -4.72
CA ASN A 80 10.64 -13.27 -5.02
C ASN A 80 9.41 -14.06 -5.50
N LEU A 81 8.32 -13.96 -4.75
CA LEU A 81 7.08 -14.70 -4.98
C LEU A 81 6.15 -14.03 -6.01
N GLY A 82 6.44 -12.79 -6.43
CA GLY A 82 5.62 -12.07 -7.40
C GLY A 82 4.21 -11.73 -6.92
N GLY A 83 3.35 -11.39 -7.89
CA GLY A 83 1.95 -10.93 -7.77
C GLY A 83 0.99 -11.90 -7.09
N LYS A 84 1.02 -13.11 -7.61
CA LYS A 84 0.06 -14.17 -7.38
C LYS A 84 0.83 -15.47 -7.37
N THR A 85 0.86 -16.16 -6.25
CA THR A 85 1.48 -17.47 -6.17
C THR A 85 0.98 -18.22 -4.95
N SER A 86 1.08 -19.53 -4.99
CA SER A 86 0.87 -20.40 -3.84
C SER A 86 2.12 -21.25 -3.67
N VAL A 87 2.64 -21.29 -2.45
CA VAL A 87 3.88 -22.00 -2.14
C VAL A 87 3.78 -22.65 -0.77
N THR A 88 4.28 -23.86 -0.63
CA THR A 88 4.44 -24.50 0.68
C THR A 88 5.59 -23.84 1.43
N VAL A 89 5.32 -23.45 2.67
CA VAL A 89 6.30 -22.88 3.62
C VAL A 89 6.51 -23.85 4.76
N TYR A 90 7.70 -23.82 5.33
CA TYR A 90 8.14 -24.74 6.37
C TYR A 90 8.54 -23.98 7.65
N PRO A 91 8.61 -24.67 8.81
CA PRO A 91 9.09 -24.06 10.04
C PRO A 91 10.46 -23.39 9.87
N GLY A 92 10.55 -22.11 10.24
CA GLY A 92 11.76 -21.30 10.09
C GLY A 92 11.81 -20.44 8.82
N ASP A 93 10.91 -20.67 7.86
CA ASP A 93 10.77 -19.78 6.71
C ASP A 93 10.22 -18.41 7.14
N VAL A 94 10.65 -17.35 6.45
CA VAL A 94 10.23 -15.97 6.70
C VAL A 94 9.64 -15.37 5.44
N PHE A 95 8.39 -14.93 5.51
CA PHE A 95 7.74 -14.16 4.45
C PHE A 95 7.77 -12.67 4.76
N CYS A 96 8.36 -11.89 3.86
CA CYS A 96 8.41 -10.43 3.93
C CYS A 96 7.48 -9.82 2.88
N LEU A 97 6.44 -9.12 3.35
CA LEU A 97 5.51 -8.36 2.54
C LEU A 97 5.87 -6.88 2.60
N TYR A 98 6.16 -6.31 1.43
CA TYR A 98 6.29 -4.87 1.23
C TYR A 98 5.05 -4.41 0.45
N THR A 99 4.13 -3.72 1.11
CA THR A 99 2.95 -3.20 0.41
C THR A 99 3.34 -2.03 -0.50
N PRO A 100 2.61 -1.80 -1.60
CA PRO A 100 2.84 -0.62 -2.41
C PRO A 100 2.58 0.66 -1.61
N GLY A 101 3.26 1.74 -2.00
CA GLY A 101 2.90 3.09 -1.55
C GLY A 101 1.79 3.68 -2.42
N GLY A 102 1.07 4.66 -1.87
CA GLY A 102 0.06 5.43 -2.60
C GLY A 102 0.69 6.35 -3.65
N GLY A 103 -0.08 6.72 -4.68
CA GLY A 103 0.36 7.74 -5.65
C GLY A 103 0.37 9.14 -5.05
N GLY A 104 1.34 9.97 -5.45
CA GLY A 104 1.29 11.41 -5.16
C GLY A 104 0.42 12.17 -6.15
N TYR A 105 -0.03 13.36 -5.76
CA TYR A 105 -0.86 14.25 -6.57
C TYR A 105 -0.21 15.62 -6.76
N GLY A 106 -0.30 16.19 -7.97
CA GLY A 106 0.28 17.48 -8.34
C GLY A 106 1.77 17.41 -8.69
N ASP A 107 2.34 18.53 -9.15
CA ASP A 107 3.76 18.62 -9.50
C ASP A 107 4.61 18.50 -8.24
N PRO A 108 5.61 17.59 -8.19
CA PRO A 108 6.49 17.46 -7.02
C PRO A 108 7.38 18.68 -6.75
N GLU A 109 7.54 19.59 -7.72
CA GLU A 109 8.28 20.85 -7.55
C GLU A 109 7.39 21.96 -6.96
N ASP A 110 6.06 21.78 -6.94
CA ASP A 110 5.17 22.69 -6.24
C ASP A 110 5.33 22.53 -4.71
N PRO A 111 5.52 23.62 -3.95
CA PRO A 111 5.59 23.53 -2.51
C PRO A 111 4.26 23.01 -1.94
N ALA A 112 4.36 21.97 -1.12
CA ALA A 112 3.23 21.48 -0.34
C ALA A 112 2.73 22.62 0.58
N PRO A 113 1.41 22.79 0.74
CA PRO A 113 0.89 23.76 1.71
C PRO A 113 1.35 23.38 3.13
N PRO A 114 1.63 24.36 4.01
CA PRO A 114 2.03 24.09 5.38
C PRO A 114 0.97 23.27 6.13
N PRO A 115 1.36 22.45 7.13
CA PRO A 115 0.43 21.68 7.94
C PRO A 115 -0.64 22.57 8.56
N GLY A 116 -1.92 22.20 8.43
CA GLY A 116 -3.04 22.98 8.97
C GLY A 116 -3.47 24.17 8.11
N SER A 117 -2.90 24.35 6.92
CA SER A 117 -3.44 25.32 5.96
C SER A 117 -4.90 24.99 5.66
N PRO A 118 -5.81 25.99 5.58
CA PRO A 118 -7.15 25.75 5.08
C PRO A 118 -7.04 25.10 3.69
N PRO A 119 -7.94 24.17 3.34
CA PRO A 119 -7.99 23.66 1.97
C PRO A 119 -8.06 24.88 1.05
N LEU A 120 -7.16 24.94 0.07
CA LEU A 120 -7.25 25.96 -0.97
C LEU A 120 -8.68 25.91 -1.50
N PRO A 121 -9.36 27.07 -1.70
CA PRO A 121 -10.64 27.06 -2.37
C PRO A 121 -10.45 26.27 -3.63
N ALA A 122 -11.23 25.19 -3.76
CA ALA A 122 -11.10 24.25 -4.83
C ALA A 122 -11.49 24.98 -6.12
N ALA A 123 -10.55 25.69 -6.72
CA ALA A 123 -10.64 26.12 -8.09
C ALA A 123 -10.41 24.88 -8.96
N PHE A 124 -11.27 23.87 -8.78
CA PHE A 124 -11.55 23.00 -9.89
C PHE A 124 -12.20 23.93 -10.92
N PRO A 125 -11.59 24.15 -12.10
CA PRO A 125 -12.32 24.79 -13.16
C PRO A 125 -13.56 23.93 -13.39
N GLU A 126 -14.75 24.49 -13.11
CA GLU A 126 -16.00 23.78 -13.36
C GLU A 126 -16.03 23.41 -14.85
N ARG A 127 -16.25 22.13 -15.15
CA ARG A 127 -16.24 21.58 -16.51
C ARG A 127 -17.29 20.48 -16.63
N GLY A 128 -17.70 20.19 -17.85
CA GLY A 128 -18.65 19.13 -18.18
C GLY A 128 -20.09 19.61 -18.31
N SER A 129 -20.97 18.70 -18.69
CA SER A 129 -22.33 19.00 -19.17
C SER A 129 -23.21 19.74 -18.17
N VAL A 130 -23.06 19.46 -16.87
CA VAL A 130 -23.83 20.12 -15.81
C VAL A 130 -23.42 21.59 -15.63
N TYR A 131 -22.12 21.87 -15.73
CA TYR A 131 -21.61 23.24 -15.69
C TYR A 131 -22.05 24.02 -16.93
N GLU A 132 -21.87 23.45 -18.12
CA GLU A 132 -22.28 24.08 -19.39
C GLU A 132 -23.78 24.39 -19.42
N TYR A 133 -24.61 23.46 -18.94
CA TYR A 133 -26.06 23.66 -18.83
C TYR A 133 -26.42 24.82 -17.89
N ARG A 134 -25.84 24.86 -16.68
CA ARG A 134 -26.07 25.95 -15.72
C ARG A 134 -25.65 27.30 -16.30
N ARG A 135 -24.48 27.35 -16.93
CA ARG A 135 -23.93 28.56 -17.56
C ARG A 135 -24.70 29.01 -18.80
N ALA A 136 -25.50 28.14 -19.41
CA ALA A 136 -26.44 28.47 -20.48
C ALA A 136 -27.77 29.01 -19.92
N GLN A 137 -28.21 28.55 -18.75
CA GLN A 137 -29.41 29.07 -18.07
C GLN A 137 -29.18 30.47 -17.46
N GLU A 138 -27.96 30.75 -16.98
CA GLU A 138 -27.59 32.04 -16.39
C GLU A 138 -27.30 33.14 -17.42
N ALA A 139 -27.24 32.81 -18.71
CA ALA A 139 -26.93 33.74 -19.81
C ALA A 139 -28.17 34.35 -20.49
N VAL A 140 -29.36 34.22 -19.87
CA VAL A 140 -30.65 34.76 -20.34
C VAL A 140 -31.12 35.88 -19.43
#